data_AF-K1PP61-F1
#
_entry.id   AF-K1PP61-F1
#
_cell.length_a   1.000
_cell.length_b   1.000
_cell.length_c   1.000
_cell.angle_alpha   90.00
_cell.angle_beta   90.00
_cell.angle_gamma   90.00
#
_symmetry.space_group_name_H-M   'P 1'
#
loop_
_entity.id
_entity.type
_entity.pdbx_description
1 polymer ?
#
loop_
_entity_poly.entity_id
_entity_poly.type
_entity_poly.pdbx_seq_one_letter_code
_entity_poly.pdbx_strand_id
1 'polypeptide(L)'
;MSKAGKRVKSGSGQGGAKWEQPLLAATFDEESWKANVTFVVGEKPEDYTWIDILGATIAAGSRRLFSVISKEQLEAEVKELGNPKGKKPKEVPQHFEVCEPCKIHLDNGEEIPLPLLARLIKFKLLAIKANDLKRRETEKKVSLVEGNGSNC
;
A
#
# COMPACT_ATOMS: atom_id res chain seq x y z
N MET A 1 -30.06 32.47 26.04
CA MET A 1 -29.79 31.25 25.23
C MET A 1 -29.67 31.68 23.77
N SER A 2 -28.49 31.54 23.15
CA SER A 2 -28.30 31.50 21.69
C SER A 2 -26.91 30.90 21.43
N LYS A 3 -26.85 29.64 20.96
CA LYS A 3 -25.60 28.99 20.54
C LYS A 3 -25.28 29.46 19.12
N ALA A 4 -24.22 30.24 18.95
CA ALA A 4 -23.67 30.60 17.65
C ALA A 4 -22.92 29.40 17.03
N GLY A 5 -23.12 29.21 15.73
CA GLY A 5 -22.90 27.98 14.99
C GLY A 5 -21.47 27.46 14.92
N LYS A 6 -21.36 26.13 14.89
CA LYS A 6 -20.14 25.42 14.50
C LYS A 6 -19.85 25.71 13.03
N ARG A 7 -18.76 26.44 12.79
CA ARG A 7 -18.15 26.62 11.48
C ARG A 7 -17.67 25.25 10.99
N VAL A 8 -18.39 24.67 10.02
CA VAL A 8 -17.92 23.50 9.26
C VAL A 8 -16.73 23.98 8.44
N LYS A 9 -15.54 23.48 8.75
CA LYS A 9 -14.34 23.74 7.96
C LYS A 9 -14.44 22.85 6.72
N SER A 10 -14.81 23.47 5.59
CA SER A 10 -14.76 22.83 4.28
C SER A 10 -13.35 22.30 4.04
N GLY A 11 -13.25 20.98 3.85
CA GLY A 11 -12.01 20.32 3.50
C GLY A 11 -11.64 20.62 2.05
N SER A 12 -10.91 21.70 1.84
CA SER A 12 -10.19 21.92 0.59
C SER A 12 -9.01 22.86 0.82
N GLY A 13 -7.79 22.33 0.66
CA GLY A 13 -6.63 23.11 0.26
C GLY A 13 -5.52 23.30 1.29
N GLN A 14 -4.38 22.65 1.00
CA GLN A 14 -3.06 23.29 0.92
C GLN A 14 -2.40 23.71 2.24
N GLY A 15 -1.74 22.72 2.85
CA GLY A 15 -0.67 22.87 3.82
C GLY A 15 -0.08 21.48 4.02
N GLY A 16 1.01 21.16 3.30
CA GLY A 16 1.52 19.80 3.13
C GLY A 16 1.53 19.02 4.43
N ALA A 17 0.68 18.00 4.52
CA ALA A 17 0.62 17.18 5.71
C ALA A 17 2.00 16.55 5.92
N LYS A 18 2.47 16.46 7.17
CA LYS A 18 3.84 16.02 7.49
C LYS A 18 4.24 14.68 6.84
N TRP A 19 3.26 13.83 6.52
CA TRP A 19 3.45 12.55 5.85
C TRP A 19 3.66 12.65 4.33
N GLU A 20 3.19 13.72 3.69
CA GLU A 20 3.08 13.82 2.24
C GLU A 20 4.44 13.98 1.56
N GLN A 21 5.25 14.95 2.01
CA GLN A 21 6.56 15.21 1.39
C GLN A 21 7.50 13.99 1.48
N PRO A 22 7.63 13.29 2.63
CA PRO A 22 8.40 12.06 2.69
C PRO A 22 7.92 10.97 1.72
N LEU A 23 6.60 10.77 1.59
CA LEU A 23 6.04 9.79 0.65
C LEU A 23 6.34 10.18 -0.81
N LEU A 24 6.25 11.47 -1.15
CA LEU A 24 6.56 11.95 -2.50
C LEU A 24 8.05 11.85 -2.83
N ALA A 25 8.93 12.11 -1.85
CA ALA A 25 10.37 12.00 -2.02
C ALA A 25 10.88 10.55 -2.06
N ALA A 26 10.14 9.59 -1.51
CA ALA A 26 10.56 8.18 -1.48
C ALA A 26 10.71 7.59 -2.89
N THR A 27 11.86 6.96 -3.13
CA THR A 27 12.22 6.36 -4.42
C THR A 27 11.65 4.94 -4.54
N PHE A 28 10.86 4.71 -5.58
CA PHE A 28 10.33 3.38 -5.86
C PHE A 28 11.31 2.54 -6.69
N ASP A 29 11.81 3.07 -7.80
CA ASP A 29 12.73 2.36 -8.70
C ASP A 29 14.19 2.74 -8.41
N GLU A 30 15.03 1.74 -8.13
CA GLU A 30 16.45 1.91 -7.78
C GLU A 30 17.34 0.96 -8.60
N GLU A 31 18.61 1.29 -8.74
CA GLU A 31 19.55 0.48 -9.54
C GLU A 31 19.61 -0.99 -9.08
N SER A 32 19.57 -1.22 -7.76
CA SER A 32 19.62 -2.54 -7.14
C SER A 32 18.26 -3.26 -7.07
N TRP A 33 17.17 -2.54 -7.36
CA TRP A 33 15.80 -3.04 -7.27
C TRP A 33 14.89 -2.38 -8.31
N LYS A 34 14.56 -3.12 -9.36
CA LYS A 34 13.71 -2.65 -10.46
C LYS A 34 12.32 -3.25 -10.39
N ALA A 35 11.30 -2.41 -10.56
CA ALA A 35 9.91 -2.83 -10.64
C ALA A 35 9.44 -3.00 -12.08
N ASN A 36 8.51 -3.93 -12.30
CA ASN A 36 7.63 -3.92 -13.46
C ASN A 36 6.20 -3.69 -12.96
N VAL A 37 5.54 -2.65 -13.46
CA VAL A 37 4.16 -2.33 -13.13
C VAL A 37 3.33 -2.44 -14.40
N THR A 38 2.34 -3.32 -14.39
CA THR A 38 1.42 -3.52 -15.50
C THR A 38 -0.01 -3.34 -15.01
N PHE A 39 -0.78 -2.52 -15.73
CA PHE A 39 -2.22 -2.39 -15.49
C PHE A 39 -2.95 -3.48 -16.26
N VAL A 40 -3.83 -4.19 -15.58
CA VAL A 40 -4.68 -5.21 -16.18
C VAL A 40 -6.11 -4.72 -16.07
N VAL A 41 -6.76 -4.53 -17.22
CA VAL A 41 -8.13 -4.02 -17.32
C VAL A 41 -8.89 -4.94 -18.26
N GLY A 42 -10.02 -5.47 -17.82
CA GLY A 42 -10.90 -6.27 -18.66
C GLY A 42 -11.60 -5.40 -19.69
N GLU A 43 -11.66 -5.87 -20.94
CA GLU A 43 -12.44 -5.22 -22.01
C GLU A 43 -13.88 -5.76 -22.01
N LYS A 44 -14.05 -7.04 -21.63
CA LYS A 44 -15.33 -7.76 -21.61
C LYS A 44 -15.57 -8.42 -20.24
N PRO A 45 -16.84 -8.74 -19.89
CA PRO A 45 -17.16 -9.38 -18.61
C PRO A 45 -16.35 -10.67 -18.34
N GLU A 46 -16.07 -11.46 -19.38
CA GLU A 46 -15.33 -12.71 -19.26
C GLU A 46 -13.86 -12.49 -18.86
N ASP A 47 -13.27 -11.34 -19.21
CA ASP A 47 -11.89 -11.01 -18.89
C ASP A 47 -11.68 -10.94 -17.36
N TYR A 48 -12.69 -10.49 -16.62
CA TYR A 48 -12.62 -10.39 -15.17
C TYR A 48 -12.50 -11.77 -14.50
N THR A 49 -13.06 -12.82 -15.11
CA THR A 49 -12.86 -14.19 -14.62
C THR A 49 -11.38 -14.57 -14.69
N TRP A 50 -10.69 -14.22 -15.78
CA TRP A 50 -9.26 -14.47 -15.92
C TRP A 50 -8.41 -13.60 -15.01
N ILE A 51 -8.79 -12.35 -14.81
CA ILE A 51 -8.13 -11.42 -13.88
C ILE A 51 -8.22 -11.95 -12.45
N ASP A 52 -9.39 -12.46 -12.04
CA ASP A 52 -9.60 -13.06 -10.73
C ASP A 52 -8.73 -14.31 -10.53
N ILE A 53 -8.67 -15.19 -11.53
CA ILE A 53 -7.81 -16.38 -11.50
C ILE A 53 -6.33 -15.99 -11.42
N LEU A 54 -5.89 -14.97 -12.17
CA LEU A 54 -4.54 -14.45 -12.10
C LEU A 54 -4.23 -13.93 -10.68
N GLY A 55 -5.16 -13.16 -10.10
CA GLY A 55 -5.04 -12.64 -8.75
C GLY A 55 -4.94 -13.76 -7.70
N ALA A 56 -5.80 -14.77 -7.78
CA ALA A 56 -5.78 -15.93 -6.90
C ALA A 56 -4.47 -16.74 -7.02
N THR A 57 -3.94 -16.89 -8.24
CA THR A 57 -2.67 -17.59 -8.49
C THR A 57 -1.48 -16.86 -7.85
N ILE A 58 -1.47 -15.52 -7.91
CA ILE A 58 -0.45 -14.71 -7.26
C ILE A 58 -0.59 -14.82 -5.73
N ALA A 59 -1.81 -14.74 -5.20
CA ALA A 59 -2.09 -14.86 -3.77
C ALA A 59 -1.72 -16.23 -3.19
N ALA A 60 -1.85 -17.31 -3.96
CA ALA A 60 -1.45 -18.66 -3.56
C ALA A 60 0.08 -18.82 -3.40
N GLY A 61 0.88 -17.84 -3.82
CA GLY A 61 2.33 -17.84 -3.63
C GLY A 61 3.10 -18.79 -4.55
N SER A 62 2.42 -19.46 -5.49
CA SER A 62 3.06 -20.33 -6.49
C SER A 62 3.99 -19.56 -7.43
N ARG A 63 3.75 -18.26 -7.61
CA ARG A 63 4.60 -17.34 -8.37
C ARG A 63 5.26 -16.36 -7.40
N ARG A 64 6.48 -16.70 -6.96
CA ARG A 64 7.33 -15.79 -6.17
C ARG A 64 7.54 -14.50 -6.97
N LEU A 65 7.60 -13.35 -6.29
CA LEU A 65 7.88 -12.01 -6.84
C LEU A 65 6.71 -11.25 -7.48
N PHE A 66 5.51 -11.82 -7.57
CA PHE A 66 4.34 -11.08 -8.05
C PHE A 66 3.53 -10.52 -6.88
N SER A 67 2.91 -9.37 -7.10
CA SER A 67 1.99 -8.75 -6.16
C SER A 67 0.82 -8.15 -6.93
N VAL A 68 -0.36 -8.20 -6.33
CA VAL A 68 -1.57 -7.57 -6.86
C VAL A 68 -1.89 -6.37 -5.99
N ILE A 69 -2.38 -5.31 -6.62
CA ILE A 69 -2.97 -4.15 -5.95
C ILE A 69 -4.38 -4.00 -6.53
N SER A 70 -5.40 -4.30 -5.73
CA SER A 70 -6.80 -4.08 -6.09
C SER A 70 -7.42 -2.94 -5.29
N LYS A 71 -8.56 -2.40 -5.75
CA LYS A 71 -9.31 -1.36 -5.03
C LYS A 71 -9.73 -1.88 -3.65
N GLU A 72 -10.23 -3.10 -3.58
CA GLU A 72 -10.69 -3.77 -2.36
C GLU A 72 -9.55 -3.92 -1.34
N GLN A 73 -8.35 -4.28 -1.82
CA GLN A 73 -7.16 -4.40 -0.96
C GLN A 73 -6.73 -3.05 -0.40
N LEU A 74 -6.72 -1.99 -1.22
CA LEU A 74 -6.39 -0.65 -0.78
C LEU A 74 -7.41 -0.13 0.24
N GLU A 75 -8.71 -0.34 0.00
CA GLU A 75 -9.76 0.07 0.94
C GLU A 75 -9.69 -0.69 2.27
N ALA A 76 -9.38 -2.00 2.24
CA ALA A 76 -9.17 -2.79 3.45
C ALA A 76 -7.98 -2.27 4.27
N GLU A 77 -6.87 -1.96 3.61
CA GLU A 77 -5.67 -1.40 4.24
C GLU A 77 -5.93 -0.01 4.81
N VAL A 78 -6.71 0.83 4.12
CA VAL A 78 -7.17 2.12 4.65
C VAL A 78 -8.04 1.95 5.90
N LYS A 79 -8.93 0.96 5.92
CA LYS A 79 -9.78 0.68 7.09
C LYS A 79 -8.95 0.22 8.29
N GLU A 80 -7.92 -0.60 8.06
CA GLU A 80 -7.02 -1.11 9.10
C GLU A 80 -6.09 -0.02 9.65
N LEU A 81 -5.38 0.70 8.76
CA LEU A 81 -4.29 1.60 9.14
C LEU A 81 -4.72 3.06 9.30
N GLY A 82 -5.86 3.45 8.71
CA GLY A 82 -6.31 4.83 8.68
C GLY A 82 -6.95 5.32 9.98
N ASN A 83 -7.10 4.47 11.00
CA ASN A 83 -7.59 4.89 12.32
C ASN A 83 -6.40 5.30 13.23
N PRO A 84 -6.20 6.59 13.54
CA PRO A 84 -5.07 7.03 14.36
C PRO A 84 -5.10 6.48 15.79
N LYS A 85 -6.30 6.10 16.27
CA LYS A 85 -6.55 5.53 17.60
C LYS A 85 -6.77 4.01 17.54
N GLY A 86 -6.70 3.40 16.36
CA GLY A 86 -6.84 1.97 16.17
C GLY A 86 -5.63 1.21 16.70
N LYS A 87 -5.83 -0.07 17.03
CA LYS A 87 -4.71 -0.98 17.25
C LYS A 87 -3.99 -1.17 15.92
N LYS A 88 -2.71 -0.83 15.88
CA LYS A 88 -1.87 -1.03 14.71
C LYS A 88 -1.28 -2.45 14.73
N PRO A 89 -1.05 -3.07 13.56
CA PRO A 89 -0.31 -4.33 13.49
C PRO A 89 1.11 -4.15 14.03
N LYS A 90 1.76 -5.28 14.40
CA LYS A 90 3.14 -5.27 14.94
C LYS A 90 4.15 -4.65 13.97
N GLU A 91 3.91 -4.85 12.68
CA GLU A 91 4.72 -4.29 11.61
C GLU A 91 3.82 -3.36 10.78
N VAL A 92 4.09 -2.06 10.88
CA VAL A 92 3.35 -1.02 10.17
C VAL A 92 4.21 -0.57 8.99
N PRO A 93 3.68 -0.61 7.74
CA PRO A 93 4.43 -0.14 6.59
C PRO A 93 4.79 1.36 6.71
N GLN A 94 5.94 1.75 6.16
CA GLN A 94 6.34 3.15 6.11
C GLN A 94 5.31 3.98 5.33
N HIS A 95 5.07 5.22 5.74
CA HIS A 95 4.12 6.15 5.12
C HIS A 95 2.63 5.75 5.22
N PHE A 96 2.26 4.85 6.15
CA PHE A 96 0.86 4.44 6.38
C PHE A 96 -0.07 5.61 6.72
N GLU A 97 0.46 6.77 7.13
CA GLU A 97 -0.31 7.96 7.47
C GLU A 97 -1.15 8.48 6.30
N VAL A 98 -0.82 8.11 5.05
CA VAL A 98 -1.68 8.38 3.87
C VAL A 98 -3.06 7.73 3.99
N CYS A 99 -3.19 6.63 4.76
CA CYS A 99 -4.46 5.96 5.00
C CYS A 99 -5.42 6.81 5.83
N GLU A 100 -4.93 7.71 6.68
CA GLU A 100 -5.78 8.54 7.55
C GLU A 100 -6.72 9.47 6.75
N PRO A 101 -6.22 10.32 5.81
CA PRO A 101 -7.11 11.13 4.98
C PRO A 101 -7.94 10.28 4.00
N CYS A 102 -7.44 9.12 3.54
CA CYS A 102 -8.24 8.22 2.70
C CYS A 102 -9.46 7.68 3.45
N LYS A 103 -9.28 7.34 4.73
CA LYS A 103 -10.33 6.78 5.58
C LYS A 103 -11.50 7.75 5.76
N ILE A 104 -11.23 9.06 5.84
CA ILE A 104 -12.28 10.08 5.97
C ILE A 104 -13.26 9.98 4.80
N HIS A 105 -12.77 9.82 3.57
CA HIS A 105 -13.63 9.66 2.40
C HIS A 105 -14.43 8.36 2.46
N LEU A 106 -13.77 7.24 2.76
CA LEU A 106 -14.46 5.94 2.85
C LEU A 106 -15.53 5.93 3.96
N ASP A 107 -15.25 6.54 5.12
CA ASP A 107 -16.19 6.64 6.24
C ASP A 107 -17.42 7.53 5.90
N ASN A 108 -17.25 8.49 4.97
CA ASN A 108 -18.34 9.30 4.43
C ASN A 108 -19.09 8.61 3.28
N GLY A 109 -18.67 7.42 2.85
CA GLY A 109 -19.21 6.74 1.66
C GLY A 109 -18.81 7.43 0.34
N GLU A 110 -17.75 8.24 0.36
CA GLU A 110 -17.20 8.94 -0.81
C GLU A 110 -16.06 8.13 -1.44
N GLU A 111 -15.83 8.35 -2.74
CA GLU A 111 -14.63 7.84 -3.39
C GLU A 111 -13.38 8.63 -2.97
N ILE A 112 -12.25 7.95 -2.87
CA ILE A 112 -10.96 8.58 -2.60
C ILE A 112 -10.58 9.46 -3.79
N PRO A 113 -10.33 10.78 -3.60
CA PRO A 113 -9.95 11.66 -4.70
C PRO A 113 -8.70 11.18 -5.44
N LEU A 114 -8.68 11.26 -6.77
CA LEU A 114 -7.59 10.74 -7.61
C LEU A 114 -6.17 11.13 -7.15
N PRO A 115 -5.87 12.38 -6.77
CA PRO A 115 -4.55 12.73 -6.28
C PRO A 115 -4.18 11.97 -5.00
N LEU A 116 -5.15 11.72 -4.12
CA LEU A 116 -4.94 10.99 -2.88
C LEU A 116 -4.82 9.49 -3.14
N LEU A 117 -5.62 8.96 -4.07
CA LEU A 117 -5.51 7.57 -4.54
C LEU A 117 -4.15 7.27 -5.15
N ALA A 118 -3.59 8.18 -5.96
CA ALA A 118 -2.25 8.04 -6.52
C ALA A 118 -1.17 7.93 -5.41
N ARG A 119 -1.30 8.72 -4.34
CA ARG A 119 -0.42 8.64 -3.16
C ARG A 119 -0.60 7.33 -2.41
N LEU A 120 -1.84 6.85 -2.26
CA LEU A 120 -2.14 5.56 -1.64
C LEU A 120 -1.54 4.38 -2.44
N ILE A 121 -1.62 4.42 -3.77
CA ILE A 121 -0.99 3.43 -4.65
C ILE A 121 0.54 3.48 -4.50
N LYS A 122 1.14 4.68 -4.47
CA LYS A 122 2.59 4.83 -4.24
C LYS A 122 3.01 4.21 -2.90
N PHE A 123 2.26 4.48 -1.83
CA PHE A 123 2.48 3.85 -0.53
C PHE A 123 2.48 2.32 -0.63
N LYS A 124 1.50 1.74 -1.33
CA LYS A 124 1.41 0.28 -1.49
C LYS A 124 2.60 -0.30 -2.27
N LEU A 125 3.02 0.39 -3.33
CA LEU A 125 4.20 0.02 -4.12
C LEU A 125 5.48 0.03 -3.28
N LEU A 126 5.67 1.06 -2.44
CA LEU A 126 6.81 1.13 -1.51
C LEU A 126 6.78 0.02 -0.46
N ALA A 127 5.60 -0.34 0.05
CA ALA A 127 5.44 -1.46 0.97
C ALA A 127 5.83 -2.80 0.32
N ILE A 128 5.43 -3.03 -0.94
CA ILE A 128 5.83 -4.21 -1.71
C ILE A 128 7.36 -4.28 -1.86
N LYS A 129 8.00 -3.15 -2.20
CA LYS A 129 9.46 -3.06 -2.29
C LYS A 129 10.14 -3.39 -0.95
N ALA A 130 9.69 -2.78 0.14
CA ALA A 130 10.27 -3.02 1.47
C ALA A 130 10.15 -4.49 1.88
N ASN A 131 9.01 -5.13 1.60
CA ASN A 131 8.80 -6.55 1.86
C ASN A 131 9.74 -7.43 1.01
N ASP A 132 9.95 -7.10 -0.27
CA ASP A 132 10.88 -7.85 -1.11
C ASP A 132 12.33 -7.70 -0.65
N LEU A 133 12.76 -6.49 -0.28
CA LEU A 133 14.11 -6.26 0.25
C LEU A 133 14.35 -7.05 1.55
N LYS A 134 13.39 -7.00 2.48
CA LYS A 134 13.43 -7.79 3.73
C LYS A 134 13.53 -9.30 3.43
N ARG A 135 12.75 -9.80 2.47
CA ARG A 135 12.82 -11.20 2.02
C ARG A 135 14.21 -11.56 1.49
N ARG A 136 14.79 -10.74 0.59
CA ARG A 136 16.14 -10.96 0.04
C ARG A 136 17.21 -10.97 1.13
N GLU A 137 17.10 -10.10 2.13
CA GLU A 137 18.01 -10.10 3.28
C GLU A 137 17.90 -11.36 4.12
N THR A 138 16.68 -11.83 4.40
CA THR A 138 16.47 -13.09 5.12
C THR A 138 17.02 -14.28 4.33
N GLU A 139 16.76 -14.36 3.03
CA GLU A 139 17.30 -15.42 2.15
C GLU A 139 18.83 -15.43 2.13
N LYS A 140 19.46 -14.25 2.05
CA LYS A 140 20.93 -14.12 2.16
C LYS A 140 21.44 -14.63 3.51
N LYS A 141 20.80 -14.24 4.63
CA LYS A 141 21.20 -14.69 5.97
C LYS A 141 21.10 -16.22 6.11
N VAL A 142 20.04 -16.83 5.59
CA VAL A 142 19.88 -18.30 5.60
C VAL A 142 21.01 -18.97 4.80
N SER A 143 21.30 -18.49 3.59
CA SER A 143 22.37 -19.05 2.76
C SER A 143 23.77 -18.95 3.38
N LEU A 144 24.04 -17.90 4.18
CA LEU A 144 25.30 -17.73 4.90
C LEU A 144 25.43 -18.68 6.10
N VAL A 145 24.32 -19.01 6.76
CA VAL A 145 24.31 -19.95 7.89
C VAL A 145 24.49 -21.38 7.40
N GLU A 146 23.89 -21.75 6.27
CA GLU A 146 24.06 -23.08 5.67
C GLU A 146 25.48 -23.31 5.13
N GLY A 147 26.13 -22.28 4.56
CA GLY A 147 27.51 -22.37 4.06
C GLY A 147 28.59 -22.51 5.16
N ASN A 148 28.32 -22.07 6.38
CA ASN A 148 29.25 -22.21 7.52
C ASN A 148 29.13 -23.56 8.26
N GLY A 149 28.14 -24.39 7.91
CA GLY A 149 27.87 -25.69 8.55
C GLY A 149 28.54 -26.89 7.88
N SER A 150 29.28 -26.72 6.78
CA SER A 150 29.86 -27.83 5.99
C SER A 150 31.36 -28.01 6.14
N ASN A 151 31.96 -27.54 7.23
CA ASN A 151 33.38 -27.79 7.54
C ASN A 151 33.52 -28.51 8.89
N CYS A 152 33.02 -29.75 8.94
CA CYS A 152 33.30 -30.77 9.96
C CYS A 152 33.34 -32.14 9.27
#